data_AF-A0A2U1KYM6-F1
#
_entry.id   AF-A0A2U1KYM6-F1
#
_cell.length_a   1.000
_cell.length_b   1.000
_cell.length_c   1.000
_cell.angle_alpha   90.00
_cell.angle_beta   90.00
_cell.angle_gamma   90.00
#
_symmetry.space_group_name_H-M   'P 1'
#
loop_
_entity.id
_entity.type
_entity.pdbx_description
1 polymer ?
#
loop_
_entity_poly.entity_id
_entity_poly.type
_entity_poly.pdbx_seq_one_letter_code
_entity_poly.pdbx_strand_id
1 'polypeptide(L)' 'MAKDSCLSRITTGFAAGGAVGTAFGAAYGTYDAFRRKIPGLIKIRHVGEVTLGFAATCGFFMGVGSLIRRN' A
#
# COMPACT_ATOMS: atom_id res chain seq x y z
N MET A 1 -25.00 -5.21 -12.15
CA MET A 1 -24.56 -6.63 -12.26
C MET A 1 -23.11 -6.75 -12.73
N ALA A 2 -22.72 -6.43 -13.97
CA ALA A 2 -21.31 -6.57 -14.41
C ALA A 2 -20.33 -5.52 -13.83
N LYS A 3 -20.81 -4.29 -13.58
CA LYS A 3 -20.01 -3.19 -13.06
C LYS A 3 -19.62 -3.40 -11.59
N ASP A 4 -20.51 -4.01 -10.80
CA ASP A 4 -20.28 -4.33 -9.38
C ASP A 4 -19.21 -5.42 -9.19
N SER A 5 -19.20 -6.46 -10.04
CA SER A 5 -18.18 -7.50 -10.01
C SER A 5 -16.81 -6.99 -10.46
N CYS A 6 -16.77 -6.11 -11.46
CA CYS A 6 -15.54 -5.48 -11.91
C CYS A 6 -14.98 -4.53 -10.85
N LEU A 7 -15.83 -3.68 -10.28
CA LEU A 7 -15.41 -2.75 -9.22
C LEU A 7 -14.98 -3.52 -7.97
N SER A 8 -15.73 -4.54 -7.52
CA SER A 8 -15.36 -5.39 -6.38
C SER A 8 -14.00 -6.11 -6.58
N ARG A 9 -13.68 -6.57 -7.80
CA ARG A 9 -12.36 -7.17 -8.12
C ARG A 9 -11.22 -6.14 -8.03
N ILE A 10 -11.46 -4.91 -8.48
CA ILE A 10 -10.47 -3.82 -8.36
C ILE A 10 -10.30 -3.42 -6.90
N THR A 11 -11.39 -3.28 -6.14
CA THR A 11 -11.34 -2.93 -4.72
C THR A 11 -10.64 -4.01 -3.91
N THR A 12 -10.88 -5.29 -4.19
CA THR A 12 -10.18 -6.41 -3.53
C THR A 12 -8.70 -6.47 -3.90
N GLY A 13 -8.34 -6.24 -5.17
CA GLY A 13 -6.95 -6.13 -5.60
C GLY A 13 -6.22 -4.95 -4.96
N PHE A 14 -6.85 -3.77 -4.93
CA PHE A 14 -6.33 -2.58 -4.29
C PHE A 14 -6.21 -2.75 -2.77
N ALA A 15 -7.20 -3.36 -2.12
CA ALA A 15 -7.16 -3.64 -0.68
C ALA A 15 -6.05 -4.62 -0.31
N ALA A 16 -5.85 -5.68 -1.10
CA ALA A 16 -4.77 -6.63 -0.90
C ALA A 16 -3.39 -5.98 -1.13
N GLY A 17 -3.23 -5.20 -2.21
CA GLY A 17 -2.00 -4.46 -2.49
C GLY A 17 -1.72 -3.37 -1.45
N GLY A 18 -2.76 -2.73 -0.94
CA GLY A 18 -2.69 -1.76 0.15
C GLY A 18 -2.28 -2.39 1.47
N ALA A 19 -2.86 -3.54 1.84
CA ALA A 19 -2.48 -4.27 3.06
C ALA A 19 -1.03 -4.76 3.04
N VAL A 20 -0.56 -5.26 1.89
CA VAL A 20 0.84 -5.65 1.72
C VAL A 20 1.75 -4.41 1.75
N GLY A 21 1.39 -3.34 1.02
CA GLY A 21 2.16 -2.10 0.99
C GLY A 21 2.25 -1.41 2.35
N THR A 22 1.20 -1.47 3.18
CA THR A 22 1.25 -0.95 4.55
C THR A 22 2.09 -1.81 5.48
N ALA A 23 2.05 -3.14 5.35
CA ALA A 23 2.90 -4.03 6.14
C ALA A 23 4.40 -3.81 5.83
N PHE A 24 4.76 -3.76 4.55
CA PHE A 24 6.14 -3.48 4.12
C PHE A 24 6.56 -2.05 4.47
N GLY A 25 5.70 -1.06 4.25
CA GLY A 25 5.94 0.33 4.60
C GLY A 25 6.15 0.54 6.11
N ALA A 26 5.38 -0.16 6.95
CA ALA A 26 5.56 -0.14 8.40
C ALA A 26 6.85 -0.84 8.83
N ALA A 27 7.20 -1.99 8.26
CA ALA A 27 8.43 -2.71 8.59
C ALA A 27 9.69 -1.92 8.16
N TYR A 28 9.75 -1.46 6.90
CA TYR A 28 10.87 -0.66 6.41
C TYR A 28 10.92 0.72 7.05
N GLY A 29 9.76 1.37 7.21
CA GLY A 29 9.65 2.65 7.87
C GLY A 29 10.14 2.57 9.31
N THR A 30 9.69 1.59 10.10
CA THR A 30 10.15 1.44 11.50
C THR A 30 11.63 1.10 11.59
N TYR A 31 12.16 0.28 10.66
CA TYR A 31 13.58 -0.06 10.62
C TYR A 31 14.46 1.15 10.27
N ASP A 32 14.11 1.92 9.23
CA ASP A 32 14.88 3.12 8.83
C ASP A 32 14.78 4.21 9.89
N ALA A 33 13.61 4.35 10.51
CA ALA A 33 13.35 5.29 11.58
C ALA A 33 14.13 4.95 12.87
N PHE A 34 14.34 3.68 13.19
CA PHE A 34 15.21 3.26 14.29
C PHE A 34 16.69 3.44 13.96
N ARG A 35 17.12 3.11 12.74
CA ARG A 35 18.52 3.23 12.31
C ARG A 35 18.99 4.68 12.23
N ARG A 36 18.17 5.60 11.72
CA ARG A 36 18.57 7.00 11.52
C ARG A 36 18.51 7.86 12.79
N LYS A 37 18.17 7.30 13.97
CA LYS A 37 18.02 8.01 15.26
C LYS A 37 17.29 9.36 15.12
N ILE A 38 16.22 9.39 14.32
CA ILE A 38 15.49 10.64 14.04
C ILE A 38 14.61 10.96 15.26
N PRO A 39 14.81 12.09 15.95
CA PRO A 39 13.98 12.45 17.09
C PRO A 39 12.62 12.99 16.64
N GLY A 40 11.54 12.60 17.34
CA GLY A 40 10.25 13.29 17.30
C GLY A 40 9.31 12.98 16.11
N LEU A 41 8.35 13.89 15.90
CA LEU A 41 7.20 13.79 14.96
C LEU A 41 7.60 13.53 13.50
N ILE A 42 8.79 13.97 13.08
CA ILE A 42 9.30 13.75 11.72
C ILE A 42 9.55 12.27 11.42
N LYS A 43 9.82 11.47 12.46
CA LYS A 43 9.93 10.01 12.37
C LYS A 43 8.63 9.39 11.86
N ILE A 44 7.50 9.83 12.40
CA ILE A 44 6.17 9.33 12.05
C ILE A 44 5.77 9.82 10.67
N ARG A 45 6.09 11.09 10.33
CA ARG A 45 5.84 11.61 8.99
C ARG A 45 6.65 10.89 7.93
N HIS A 46 7.94 10.61 8.18
CA HIS A 46 8.77 9.88 7.22
C HIS A 46 8.32 8.43 7.03
N VAL A 47 7.96 7.75 8.13
CA VAL A 47 7.35 6.41 8.07
C VAL A 47 6.03 6.46 7.28
N GLY A 48 5.19 7.46 7.54
CA GLY A 48 3.93 7.68 6.84
C GLY A 48 4.11 7.91 5.34
N GLU A 49 5.04 8.78 4.94
CA GLU A 49 5.37 9.07 3.53
C GLU A 49 5.86 7.82 2.80
N VAL A 50 6.79 7.06 3.39
CA VAL A 50 7.29 5.81 2.82
C VAL A 50 6.17 4.76 2.74
N THR A 51 5.36 4.64 3.79
CA THR A 51 4.24 3.68 3.83
C THR A 51 3.17 4.01 2.80
N LEU A 52 2.82 5.29 2.65
CA LEU A 52 1.85 5.74 1.65
C LEU A 52 2.37 5.53 0.22
N GLY A 53 3.67 5.76 -0.03
CA GLY A 53 4.28 5.46 -1.32
C GLY A 53 4.20 3.98 -1.70
N PHE A 54 4.50 3.08 -0.76
CA PHE A 54 4.38 1.63 -0.98
C PHE A 54 2.93 1.17 -1.11
N ALA A 55 2.04 1.63 -0.23
CA ALA A 55 0.62 1.29 -0.27
C ALA A 55 -0.05 1.77 -1.57
N ALA A 56 0.28 2.98 -2.02
CA ALA A 56 -0.24 3.53 -3.27
C ALA A 56 0.26 2.72 -4.47
N THR A 57 1.56 2.43 -4.56
CA THR A 57 2.12 1.75 -5.74
C THR A 57 1.67 0.28 -5.81
N CYS A 58 1.72 -0.45 -4.70
CA CYS A 58 1.28 -1.85 -4.64
C CYS A 58 -0.24 -1.97 -4.82
N GLY A 59 -1.02 -1.09 -4.19
CA GLY A 59 -2.47 -1.02 -4.37
C GLY A 59 -2.86 -0.69 -5.81
N PHE A 60 -2.20 0.29 -6.44
CA PHE A 60 -2.48 0.69 -7.82
C PHE A 60 -2.09 -0.42 -8.81
N PHE A 61 -0.93 -1.04 -8.66
CA PHE A 61 -0.49 -2.13 -9.52
C PHE A 61 -1.43 -3.35 -9.44
N MET A 62 -1.83 -3.72 -8.22
CA MET A 62 -2.69 -4.89 -8.00
C MET A 62 -4.15 -4.60 -8.37
N GLY A 63 -4.63 -3.38 -8.11
CA GLY A 63 -5.94 -2.91 -8.59
C GLY A 63 -6.05 -2.86 -10.12
N VAL A 64 -5.00 -2.40 -10.81
CA VAL A 64 -4.90 -2.44 -12.28
C VAL A 64 -4.77 -3.88 -12.79
N GLY A 65 -3.96 -4.72 -12.12
CA GLY A 65 -3.82 -6.14 -12.46
C GLY A 65 -5.13 -6.93 -12.33
N SER A 66 -6.02 -6.55 -11.41
CA SER A 66 -7.36 -7.13 -11.27
C SER A 66 -8.26 -6.90 -12.48
N LEU A 67 -8.03 -5.85 -13.28
CA LEU A 67 -8.79 -5.60 -14.51
C LEU A 67 -8.45 -6.59 -15.63
N ILE A 68 -7.24 -7.15 -15.61
CA ILE A 68 -6.76 -8.08 -16.64
C ILE A 68 -7.36 -9.49 -16.43
N ARG A 69 -7.83 -9.80 -15.21
CA ARG A 69 -8.44 -11.10 -14.89
C ARG A 69 -9.91 -11.17 -15.35
N ARG A 70 -10.12 -11.38 -16.65
CA ARG A 70 -11.38 -11.88 -17.24
C ARG A 70 -11.43 -13.42 -17.14
N ASN A 71 -11.83 -13.94 -16.00
CA ASN A 71 -12.56 -15.22 -15.86
C ASN A 71 -13.17 -15.23 -14.46
#